data_AF-A0AAU6WS90-F1
#
_entry.id   AF-A0AAU6WS90-F1
#
_cell.length_a   1.000
_cell.length_b   1.000
_cell.length_c   1.000
_cell.angle_alpha   90.00
_cell.angle_beta   90.00
_cell.angle_gamma   90.00
#
_symmetry.space_group_name_H-M   'P 1'
#
loop_
_entity.id
_entity.type
_entity.pdbx_description
1 polymer ?
#
loop_
_entity_poly.entity_id
_entity_poly.type
_entity_poly.pdbx_seq_one_letter_code
_entity_poly.pdbx_strand_id
1 'polypeptide(L)'
;MGSARKKQYELAIFYFERINKDKYPDAFMGLGSSYLELNDYENAILNFEKAVRNKDKYSPEDNGKIQNSLGYCYLQTKNFNKAKQHLLEADQLGNPNSKRNLQILDSLETASINR
;
A
#
# COMPACT_ATOMS: atom_id res chain seq x y z
N MET A 1 -22.46 9.66 2.96
CA MET A 1 -21.40 9.28 3.93
C MET A 1 -19.97 9.41 3.39
N GLY A 2 -19.73 9.59 2.07
CA GLY A 2 -18.36 9.66 1.52
C GLY A 2 -17.59 10.98 1.71
N SER A 3 -18.27 12.12 1.86
CA SER A 3 -17.62 13.44 1.93
C SER A 3 -16.81 13.67 3.20
N ALA A 4 -17.32 13.22 4.36
CA ALA A 4 -16.62 13.36 5.64
C ALA A 4 -15.34 12.52 5.69
N ARG A 5 -15.41 11.29 5.15
CA ARG A 5 -14.28 10.36 5.10
C ARG A 5 -13.17 10.87 4.17
N LYS A 6 -13.53 11.36 2.97
CA LYS A 6 -12.58 12.02 2.06
C LYS A 6 -11.83 13.18 2.75
N LYS A 7 -12.58 14.06 3.43
CA LYS A 7 -12.00 15.20 4.16
C LYS A 7 -11.04 14.76 5.27
N GLN A 8 -11.31 13.64 5.94
CA GLN A 8 -10.42 13.10 6.97
C GLN A 8 -9.07 12.67 6.39
N TYR A 9 -9.05 12.00 5.23
CA TYR A 9 -7.80 11.59 4.60
C TYR A 9 -7.02 12.77 4.02
N GLU A 10 -7.70 13.75 3.44
CA GLU A 10 -7.06 15.00 3.00
C GLU A 10 -6.40 15.74 4.19
N LEU A 11 -7.08 15.79 5.34
CA LEU A 11 -6.53 16.37 6.55
C LEU A 11 -5.37 15.54 7.12
N ALA A 12 -5.45 14.22 7.06
CA ALA A 12 -4.35 13.33 7.45
C ALA A 12 -3.11 13.58 6.59
N ILE A 13 -3.28 13.68 5.27
CA ILE A 13 -2.20 14.03 4.33
C ILE A 13 -1.58 15.38 4.73
N PHE A 14 -2.41 16.41 4.94
CA PHE A 14 -1.95 17.73 5.34
C PHE A 14 -1.04 17.70 6.58
N TYR A 15 -1.39 16.91 7.59
CA TYR A 15 -0.56 16.78 8.79
C TYR A 15 0.68 15.92 8.55
N PHE A 16 0.56 14.75 7.92
CA PHE A 16 1.69 13.86 7.67
C PHE A 16 2.75 14.48 6.74
N GLU A 17 2.36 15.33 5.79
CA GLU A 17 3.30 16.09 4.95
C GLU A 17 4.24 16.98 5.78
N ARG A 18 3.74 17.53 6.90
CA ARG A 18 4.49 18.43 7.80
C ARG A 18 5.33 17.70 8.84
N ILE A 19 5.21 16.38 8.95
CA ILE A 19 6.06 15.58 9.83
C ILE A 19 7.45 15.45 9.21
N ASN A 20 8.48 15.62 10.05
CA ASN A 20 9.87 15.28 9.71
C ASN A 20 10.03 13.76 9.62
N LYS A 21 10.11 13.26 8.40
CA LYS A 21 10.06 11.82 8.08
C LYS A 21 11.38 11.10 8.33
N ASP A 22 12.48 11.84 8.43
CA ASP A 22 13.78 11.28 8.83
C ASP A 22 13.75 10.83 10.30
N LYS A 23 12.98 11.54 11.13
CA LYS A 23 12.76 11.20 12.55
C LYS A 23 11.56 10.28 12.77
N TYR A 24 10.52 10.44 11.95
CA TYR A 24 9.25 9.72 12.09
C TYR A 24 8.85 9.07 10.75
N PRO A 25 9.50 7.96 10.35
CA PRO A 25 9.22 7.28 9.09
C PRO A 25 7.79 6.74 9.00
N ASP A 26 7.10 6.49 10.13
CA ASP A 26 5.69 6.11 10.17
C ASP A 26 4.77 7.06 9.40
N ALA A 27 5.18 8.33 9.24
CA ALA A 27 4.49 9.29 8.39
C ALA A 27 4.36 8.81 6.93
N PHE A 28 5.32 8.03 6.41
CA PHE A 28 5.22 7.44 5.07
C PHE A 28 4.09 6.41 4.97
N MET A 29 3.93 5.56 5.98
CA MET A 29 2.82 4.61 6.03
C MET A 29 1.47 5.34 6.15
N GLY A 30 1.40 6.39 6.97
CA GLY A 30 0.23 7.25 7.13
C GLY A 30 -0.17 7.95 5.82
N LEU A 31 0.80 8.52 5.09
CA LEU A 31 0.57 9.10 3.77
C LEU A 31 0.09 8.07 2.76
N GLY A 32 0.81 6.94 2.65
CA GLY A 32 0.45 5.86 1.72
C GLY A 32 -0.98 5.38 1.93
N SER A 33 -1.36 5.17 3.19
CA SER A 33 -2.71 4.73 3.57
C SER A 33 -3.77 5.78 3.25
N SER A 34 -3.47 7.06 3.50
CA SER A 34 -4.40 8.15 3.22
C SER A 34 -4.64 8.33 1.72
N TYR A 35 -3.59 8.25 0.90
CA TYR A 35 -3.72 8.28 -0.56
C TYR A 35 -4.44 7.05 -1.11
N LEU A 36 -4.17 5.86 -0.56
CA LEU A 36 -4.87 4.63 -0.92
C LEU A 36 -6.39 4.75 -0.69
N GLU A 37 -6.81 5.28 0.46
CA GLU A 37 -8.24 5.48 0.76
C GLU A 37 -8.91 6.54 -0.12
N LEU A 38 -8.11 7.41 -0.75
CA LEU A 38 -8.57 8.36 -1.77
C LEU A 38 -8.53 7.78 -3.20
N ASN A 39 -8.11 6.52 -3.34
CA ASN A 39 -7.82 5.85 -4.62
C ASN A 39 -6.74 6.55 -5.46
N ASP A 40 -5.90 7.35 -4.83
CA ASP A 40 -4.72 7.95 -5.45
C ASP A 40 -3.56 6.95 -5.35
N TYR A 41 -3.58 5.95 -6.22
CA TYR A 41 -2.69 4.81 -6.14
C TYR A 41 -1.23 5.20 -6.43
N GLU A 42 -1.00 6.19 -7.30
CA GLU A 42 0.33 6.68 -7.64
C GLU A 42 1.03 7.31 -6.44
N ASN A 43 0.35 8.21 -5.72
CA ASN A 43 0.92 8.80 -4.50
C ASN A 43 0.98 7.79 -3.35
N ALA A 44 0.04 6.84 -3.29
CA ALA A 44 0.10 5.75 -2.32
C ALA A 44 1.36 4.89 -2.53
N ILE A 45 1.64 4.47 -3.76
CA ILE A 45 2.84 3.70 -4.14
C ILE A 45 4.10 4.45 -3.71
N LEU A 46 4.22 5.72 -4.08
CA LEU A 46 5.41 6.53 -3.79
C LEU A 46 5.72 6.60 -2.28
N ASN A 47 4.69 6.70 -1.44
CA ASN A 47 4.86 6.77 0.00
C ASN A 47 5.07 5.39 0.63
N PHE A 48 4.38 4.36 0.18
CA PHE A 48 4.63 3.00 0.65
C PHE A 48 6.02 2.48 0.27
N GLU A 49 6.56 2.82 -0.92
CA GLU A 49 7.94 2.48 -1.28
C GLU A 49 8.96 3.16 -0.35
N LYS A 50 8.69 4.39 0.10
CA LYS A 50 9.51 5.06 1.12
C LYS A 50 9.40 4.35 2.48
N ALA A 51 8.22 3.87 2.85
CA ALA A 51 8.03 3.07 4.05
C ALA A 51 8.81 1.75 3.99
N VAL A 52 8.75 1.02 2.87
CA VAL A 52 9.53 -0.22 2.65
C VAL A 52 11.04 0.02 2.77
N ARG A 53 11.56 1.16 2.28
CA ARG A 53 12.97 1.52 2.46
C ARG A 53 13.37 1.74 3.92
N ASN A 54 12.41 2.03 4.79
CA ASN A 54 12.60 2.22 6.23
C ASN A 54 12.09 1.02 7.04
N LYS A 55 11.95 -0.17 6.44
CA LYS A 55 11.35 -1.38 7.07
C LYS A 55 11.85 -1.71 8.48
N ASP A 56 13.12 -1.43 8.77
CA ASP A 56 13.74 -1.69 10.09
C ASP A 56 13.19 -0.80 11.21
N LYS A 57 12.40 0.22 10.85
CA LYS A 57 11.73 1.15 11.77
C LYS A 57 10.30 0.72 12.09
N TYR A 58 9.79 -0.32 11.44
CA TYR A 58 8.44 -0.82 11.60
C TYR A 58 8.44 -2.20 12.27
N SER A 59 7.33 -2.53 12.94
CA SER A 59 7.10 -3.89 13.39
C SER A 59 6.97 -4.85 12.18
N PRO A 60 7.23 -6.16 12.35
CA PRO A 60 6.96 -7.14 11.29
C PRO A 60 5.50 -7.11 10.80
N GLU A 61 4.56 -6.87 11.70
CA GLU A 61 3.14 -6.73 11.37
C GLU A 61 2.87 -5.52 10.46
N ASP A 62 3.45 -4.36 10.80
CA ASP A 62 3.29 -3.14 10.01
C ASP A 62 4.00 -3.28 8.65
N ASN A 63 5.17 -3.91 8.61
CA ASN A 63 5.82 -4.28 7.35
C ASN A 63 4.89 -5.15 6.50
N GLY A 64 4.20 -6.14 7.09
CA GLY A 64 3.22 -6.96 6.38
C GLY A 64 2.04 -6.13 5.83
N LYS A 65 1.53 -5.15 6.60
CA LYS A 65 0.48 -4.22 6.14
C LYS A 65 0.98 -3.32 5.00
N ILE A 66 2.17 -2.74 5.12
CA ILE A 66 2.79 -1.87 4.11
C ILE A 66 2.96 -2.65 2.81
N GLN A 67 3.53 -3.86 2.87
CA GLN A 67 3.74 -4.71 1.70
C GLN A 67 2.42 -5.10 1.02
N ASN A 68 1.40 -5.48 1.81
CA ASN A 68 0.08 -5.79 1.25
C ASN A 68 -0.56 -4.58 0.57
N SER A 69 -0.51 -3.40 1.20
CA SER A 69 -1.08 -2.16 0.65
C SER A 69 -0.33 -1.71 -0.62
N LEU A 70 0.99 -1.81 -0.63
CA LEU A 70 1.81 -1.53 -1.81
C LEU A 70 1.48 -2.50 -2.96
N GLY A 71 1.41 -3.80 -2.66
CA GLY A 71 1.03 -4.83 -3.62
C GLY A 71 -0.37 -4.60 -4.20
N TYR A 72 -1.32 -4.19 -3.36
CA TYR A 72 -2.66 -3.81 -3.81
C TYR A 72 -2.65 -2.57 -4.72
N CYS A 73 -1.91 -1.52 -4.37
CA CYS A 73 -1.81 -0.33 -5.24
C CYS A 73 -1.19 -0.69 -6.61
N TYR A 74 -0.19 -1.57 -6.61
CA TYR A 74 0.38 -2.09 -7.86
C TYR A 74 -0.61 -2.93 -8.67
N LEU A 75 -1.48 -3.68 -8.01
CA LEU A 75 -2.57 -4.40 -8.67
C LEU A 75 -3.55 -3.43 -9.33
N GLN A 76 -3.94 -2.36 -8.65
CA GLN A 76 -4.85 -1.33 -9.20
C GLN A 76 -4.24 -0.57 -10.39
N THR A 77 -2.93 -0.32 -10.36
CA THR A 77 -2.17 0.29 -11.47
C THR A 77 -1.71 -0.74 -12.53
N LYS A 78 -2.18 -1.99 -12.43
CA LYS A 78 -1.89 -3.11 -13.36
C LYS A 78 -0.41 -3.47 -13.49
N ASN A 79 0.41 -3.11 -12.51
CA ASN A 79 1.79 -3.58 -12.43
C ASN A 79 1.82 -4.94 -11.72
N PHE A 80 1.38 -5.97 -12.44
CA PHE A 80 1.19 -7.32 -11.88
C PHE A 80 2.47 -7.96 -11.34
N ASN A 81 3.61 -7.71 -11.99
CA ASN A 81 4.91 -8.19 -11.52
C ASN A 81 5.24 -7.65 -10.13
N LYS A 82 5.16 -6.33 -9.93
CA LYS A 82 5.42 -5.72 -8.62
C LYS A 82 4.34 -6.08 -7.61
N ALA A 83 3.07 -6.14 -8.03
CA ALA A 83 1.98 -6.58 -7.17
C ALA A 83 2.26 -7.96 -6.59
N LYS A 84 2.63 -8.93 -7.42
CA LYS A 84 2.97 -10.30 -7.00
C LYS A 84 4.09 -10.32 -5.96
N GLN A 85 5.18 -9.61 -6.25
CA GLN A 85 6.34 -9.53 -5.36
C GLN A 85 5.94 -9.05 -3.96
N HIS A 86 5.26 -7.91 -3.87
CA HIS A 86 4.90 -7.30 -2.60
C HIS A 86 3.82 -8.09 -1.86
N LEU A 87 2.87 -8.70 -2.58
CA LEU A 87 1.84 -9.53 -1.95
C LEU A 87 2.40 -10.85 -1.40
N LEU A 88 3.37 -11.47 -2.06
CA LEU A 88 4.06 -12.66 -1.54
C LEU A 88 4.87 -12.33 -0.28
N GLU A 89 5.58 -11.19 -0.27
CA GLU A 89 6.29 -10.73 0.92
C GLU A 89 5.32 -10.45 2.08
N ALA A 90 4.15 -9.87 1.79
CA ALA A 90 3.12 -9.66 2.79
C ALA A 90 2.56 -10.97 3.37
N ASP A 91 2.38 -12.01 2.54
CA ASP A 91 1.94 -13.34 2.99
C ASP A 91 3.00 -14.00 3.91
N GLN A 92 4.29 -13.88 3.54
CA GLN A 92 5.40 -14.36 4.37
C GLN A 92 5.45 -13.66 5.74
N LEU A 93 5.08 -12.39 5.79
CA LEU A 93 4.96 -11.61 7.04
C LEU A 93 3.63 -11.85 7.78
N GLY A 94 2.79 -12.76 7.30
CA GLY A 94 1.55 -13.16 7.95
C GLY A 94 0.38 -12.20 7.74
N ASN A 95 0.42 -11.33 6.73
CA ASN A 95 -0.70 -10.44 6.45
C ASN A 95 -1.91 -11.23 5.92
N PRO A 96 -3.09 -11.17 6.57
CA PRO A 96 -4.23 -12.02 6.22
C PRO A 96 -4.89 -11.63 4.87
N ASN A 97 -4.70 -10.40 4.40
CA ASN A 97 -5.31 -9.92 3.16
C ASN A 97 -4.50 -10.28 1.90
N SER A 98 -3.22 -10.64 2.07
CA SER A 98 -2.30 -10.96 0.98
C SER A 98 -2.83 -12.10 0.09
N LYS A 99 -3.30 -13.20 0.70
CA LYS A 99 -3.84 -14.37 -0.01
C LYS A 99 -5.00 -14.03 -0.94
N ARG A 100 -5.93 -13.19 -0.46
CA ARG A 100 -7.06 -12.72 -1.26
C ARG A 100 -6.58 -11.89 -2.45
N ASN A 101 -5.63 -10.99 -2.21
CA ASN A 101 -5.08 -10.14 -3.27
C ASN A 101 -4.28 -10.94 -4.30
N LEU A 102 -3.56 -11.99 -3.89
CA LEU A 102 -2.87 -12.92 -4.78
C LEU A 102 -3.85 -13.69 -5.66
N GLN A 103 -4.97 -14.18 -5.11
CA GLN A 103 -6.01 -14.84 -5.89
C GLN A 103 -6.64 -13.92 -6.95
N ILE A 104 -6.87 -12.65 -6.60
CA ILE A 104 -7.36 -11.64 -7.55
C ILE A 104 -6.32 -11.45 -8.66
N LEU A 105 -5.04 -11.34 -8.30
CA LEU A 105 -3.95 -11.18 -9.26
C LEU A 105 -3.89 -12.35 -10.26
N ASP A 106 -3.88 -13.59 -9.77
CA ASP A 106 -3.82 -14.79 -10.63
C ASP A 106 -5.01 -14.84 -11.61
N SER A 107 -6.19 -14.42 -11.15
CA SER A 107 -7.40 -14.35 -11.98
C SER A 107 -7.26 -13.30 -13.11
N LEU A 108 -6.63 -12.16 -12.82
CA LEU A 108 -6.38 -11.09 -13.80
C LEU A 108 -5.31 -11.49 -14.82
N GLU A 109 -4.23 -12.16 -14.37
CA GLU A 109 -3.18 -12.69 -15.26
C GLU A 109 -3.77 -13.71 -16.24
N THR A 110 -4.56 -14.66 -15.74
CA THR A 110 -5.24 -15.67 -16.56
C THR A 110 -6.18 -15.03 -17.59
N ALA A 111 -6.93 -13.99 -17.21
CA ALA A 111 -7.80 -13.27 -18.13
C ALA A 111 -7.03 -12.46 -19.20
N SER A 112 -5.81 -12.03 -18.90
CA SER A 112 -4.96 -11.28 -19.84
C SER A 112 -4.29 -12.15 -20.91
N ILE A 113 -3.99 -13.42 -20.58
CA ILE A 113 -3.37 -14.39 -21.49
C ILE A 113 -4.40 -14.96 -22.49
N ASN A 114 -5.67 -15.03 -22.09
CA ASN A 114 -6.74 -15.61 -22.91
C ASN A 114 -7.42 -14.60 -23.87
N ARG A 115 -6.78 -13.47 -24.16
CA ARG A 115 -7.23 -12.45 -25.14
C ARG A 115 -6.24 -12.32 -26.27
#